data_AF-A0A1C5EU35-F1
#
_entry.id   AF-A0A1C5EU35-F1
#
_cell.length_a   1.000
_cell.length_b   1.000
_cell.length_c   1.000
_cell.angle_alpha   90.00
_cell.angle_beta   90.00
_cell.angle_gamma   90.00
#
_symmetry.space_group_name_H-M   'P 1'
#
loop_
_entity.id
_entity.type
_entity.pdbx_description
1 polymer ?
#
loop_
_entity_poly.entity_id
_entity_poly.type
_entity_poly.pdbx_seq_one_letter_code
_entity_poly.pdbx_strand_id
1 'polypeptide(L)' 'MTPDALLSLYEWKAGTCFRCAQQEVYVTPSGHISTPSGDSYGLAACGACVLDLQLERQRYADRKGFDYLPGTLGS' A
#
# COMPACT_ATOMS: atom_id res chain seq x y z
N MET A 1 8.76 12.18 -8.61
CA MET A 1 7.33 11.92 -8.82
C MET A 1 6.55 12.68 -7.76
N THR A 2 5.41 13.29 -8.10
CA THR A 2 4.57 13.99 -7.11
C THR A 2 3.68 12.97 -6.37
N PRO A 3 3.19 13.29 -5.15
CA PRO A 3 2.24 12.44 -4.44
C PRO A 3 1.00 12.08 -5.29
N ASP A 4 0.42 13.05 -5.99
CA ASP A 4 -0.78 12.83 -6.81
C ASP A 4 -0.51 11.86 -7.98
N ALA A 5 0.63 12.00 -8.66
CA ALA A 5 1.01 11.11 -9.75
C ALA A 5 1.31 9.68 -9.27
N LEU A 6 1.75 9.52 -8.02
CA LEU A 6 1.95 8.21 -7.41
C LEU A 6 0.60 7.58 -7.05
N LEU A 7 -0.31 8.35 -6.44
CA LEU A 7 -1.63 7.86 -6.03
C LEU A 7 -2.53 7.53 -7.23
N SER A 8 -2.33 8.18 -8.38
CA SER A 8 -3.07 7.86 -9.61
C SER A 8 -2.73 6.50 -10.21
N LEU A 9 -1.69 5.80 -9.73
CA LEU A 9 -1.33 4.45 -10.17
C LEU A 9 -2.21 3.35 -9.57
N TYR A 10 -3.12 3.71 -8.66
CA TYR A 10 -3.91 2.76 -7.88
C TYR A 10 -5.40 2.87 -8.17
N GLU A 11 -6.09 1.75 -8.01
CA GLU A 11 -7.54 1.71 -7.96
C GLU A 11 -8.04 1.94 -6.54
N TRP A 12 -8.98 2.86 -6.39
CA TRP A 12 -9.49 3.32 -5.09
C TRP A 12 -10.96 2.95 -4.91
N LYS A 13 -11.31 2.55 -3.68
CA LYS A 13 -12.70 2.32 -3.25
C LYS A 13 -12.91 2.82 -1.83
N ALA A 14 -14.14 3.11 -1.45
CA ALA A 14 -14.44 3.41 -0.04
C ALA A 14 -14.18 2.18 0.85
N GLY A 15 -13.63 2.41 2.04
CA GLY A 15 -13.36 1.36 3.01
C GLY A 15 -12.64 1.86 4.26
N THR A 16 -11.92 0.94 4.91
CA THR A 16 -11.15 1.20 6.14
C THR A 16 -9.68 0.94 5.89
N CYS A 17 -8.82 1.86 6.30
CA CYS A 17 -7.37 1.70 6.21
C CYS A 17 -6.88 0.72 7.27
N PHE A 18 -6.19 -0.34 6.87
CA PHE A 18 -5.61 -1.31 7.80
C PHE A 18 -4.47 -0.72 8.64
N ARG A 19 -3.66 0.21 8.08
CA ARG A 19 -2.50 0.79 8.80
C ARG A 19 -2.88 1.79 9.89
N CYS A 20 -3.78 2.73 9.59
CA CYS A 20 -4.13 3.82 10.52
C CYS A 20 -5.54 3.68 11.14
N ALA A 21 -6.26 2.59 10.84
CA ALA A 21 -7.62 2.32 11.30
C ALA A 21 -8.68 3.38 10.94
N GLN A 22 -8.35 4.34 10.07
CA GLN A 22 -9.30 5.36 9.61
C GLN A 22 -10.42 4.70 8.79
N GLN A 23 -11.65 5.01 9.14
CA GLN A 23 -12.87 4.50 8.51
C GLN A 23 -13.40 5.51 7.48
N GLU A 24 -14.28 5.03 6.59
CA GLU A 24 -14.97 5.85 5.57
C GLU A 24 -14.00 6.66 4.67
N VAL A 25 -12.85 6.07 4.34
CA VAL A 25 -11.83 6.67 3.47
C VAL A 25 -11.66 5.89 2.18
N TYR A 26 -11.16 6.56 1.15
CA TYR A 26 -10.70 5.87 -0.05
C TYR A 26 -9.44 5.07 0.25
N VAL A 27 -9.48 3.79 -0.08
CA VAL A 27 -8.41 2.82 0.10
C VAL A 27 -8.13 2.05 -1.18
N THR A 28 -6.90 1.57 -1.31
CA THR A 28 -6.46 0.67 -2.38
C THR A 28 -5.93 -0.63 -1.78
N PRO A 29 -6.03 -1.78 -2.47
CA PRO A 29 -5.41 -3.02 -2.02
C PRO A 29 -3.90 -2.85 -1.77
N SER A 30 -3.41 -3.41 -0.66
CA SER A 30 -2.01 -3.29 -0.26
C SER A 30 -1.36 -4.63 0.11
N GLY A 31 -2.01 -5.74 -0.21
CA GLY A 31 -1.53 -7.10 0.05
C GLY A 31 -2.56 -7.99 0.73
N HIS A 32 -2.10 -9.11 1.26
CA HIS A 32 -2.92 -10.09 1.98
C HIS A 32 -2.21 -10.55 3.25
N ILE A 33 -2.99 -10.95 4.25
CA ILE A 33 -2.51 -11.69 5.43
C ILE A 33 -3.18 -13.05 5.50
N SER A 34 -2.39 -14.09 5.73
CA SER A 34 -2.89 -15.45 5.94
C SER A 34 -2.90 -15.78 7.43
N THR A 35 -3.98 -16.39 7.91
CA THR A 35 -4.07 -16.92 9.28
C THR A 35 -3.49 -18.34 9.33
N PRO A 36 -3.11 -18.82 10.53
CA PRO A 36 -2.72 -20.22 10.71
C PRO A 36 -3.81 -21.24 10.35
N SER A 37 -5.09 -20.83 10.38
CA SER A 37 -6.22 -21.66 9.94
C SER A 37 -6.31 -21.81 8.41
N GLY A 38 -5.49 -21.06 7.65
CA GLY A 38 -5.47 -21.07 6.19
C GLY A 38 -6.36 -19.99 5.54
N ASP A 39 -7.03 -19.16 6.34
CA ASP A 39 -7.84 -18.05 5.80
C ASP A 39 -6.93 -16.93 5.29
N SER A 40 -7.33 -16.27 4.20
CA SER A 40 -6.61 -15.13 3.64
C SER A 40 -7.48 -13.89 3.62
N TYR A 41 -6.99 -12.81 4.20
CA TYR A 41 -7.68 -11.53 4.28
C TYR A 41 -6.93 -10.48 3.45
N GLY A 42 -7.66 -9.81 2.56
CA GLY A 42 -7.13 -8.67 1.81
C GLY A 42 -6.89 -7.47 2.73
N LEU A 43 -5.74 -6.84 2.57
CA LEU A 43 -5.38 -5.60 3.25
C LEU A 43 -5.61 -4.43 2.30
N ALA A 44 -6.01 -3.29 2.86
CA ALA A 44 -6.17 -2.06 2.11
C ALA A 44 -5.59 -0.87 2.88
N ALA A 45 -5.07 0.13 2.17
CA ALA A 45 -4.45 1.31 2.75
C ALA A 45 -5.01 2.60 2.13
N CYS A 46 -5.15 3.64 2.93
CA CYS A 46 -5.51 4.98 2.45
C CYS A 46 -4.30 5.69 1.80
N GLY A 47 -4.56 6.78 1.08
CA GLY A 47 -3.55 7.53 0.33
C GLY A 47 -2.32 7.92 1.16
N ALA A 48 -2.51 8.46 2.37
CA ALA A 48 -1.38 8.83 3.25
C ALA A 48 -0.50 7.62 3.58
N CYS A 49 -1.11 6.51 3.98
CA CYS A 49 -0.38 5.27 4.30
C CYS A 49 0.28 4.62 3.07
N VAL A 50 -0.30 4.79 1.87
CA VAL A 50 0.33 4.36 0.61
C VAL A 50 1.59 5.15 0.32
N LEU A 51 1.58 6.47 0.52
CA LEU A 51 2.77 7.31 0.33
C LEU A 51 3.89 6.89 1.29
N ASP A 52 3.57 6.65 2.56
CA ASP A 52 4.54 6.16 3.54
C ASP A 52 5.12 4.79 3.15
N LEU A 53 4.27 3.84 2.74
CA LEU A 53 4.71 2.52 2.25
C LEU A 53 5.64 2.66 1.05
N GLN A 54 5.34 3.55 0.10
CA GLN A 54 6.17 3.74 -1.08
C GLN A 54 7.53 4.35 -0.73
N LEU A 55 7.57 5.29 0.21
CA LEU A 55 8.81 5.84 0.73
C LEU A 55 9.66 4.77 1.44
N GLU A 56 9.04 3.90 2.24
CA GLU A 56 9.71 2.76 2.87
C GLU A 56 10.29 1.79 1.83
N ARG A 57 9.53 1.47 0.77
CA ARG A 57 9.96 0.61 -0.34
C ARG A 57 11.13 1.22 -1.12
N GLN A 58 11.06 2.51 -1.43
CA GLN A 58 12.15 3.21 -2.11
C GLN A 58 13.44 3.15 -1.28
N ARG A 59 13.35 3.52 0.01
CA ARG A 59 14.51 3.43 0.93
C ARG A 59 15.05 2.01 1.06
N TYR A 60 14.19 1.00 1.02
CA TYR A 60 14.62 -0.40 1.03
C TYR A 60 15.38 -0.78 -0.25
N ALA A 61 14.83 -0.42 -1.42
CA ALA A 61 15.46 -0.67 -2.71
C ALA A 61 16.83 0.00 -2.80
N ASP A 62 16.94 1.27 -2.40
CA ASP A 62 18.20 2.03 -2.35
C ASP A 62 19.24 1.32 -1.48
N ARG A 63 18.85 0.85 -0.28
CA ARG A 63 19.75 0.13 0.65
C ARG A 63 20.20 -1.23 0.14
N LYS A 64 19.43 -1.86 -0.76
CA LYS A 64 19.72 -3.19 -1.31
C LYS A 64 20.33 -3.15 -2.70
N GLY A 65 20.40 -1.97 -3.33
CA GLY A 65 20.81 -1.82 -4.72
C GLY A 65 19.81 -2.42 -5.71
N PHE A 66 18.52 -2.40 -5.36
CA PHE A 66 17.44 -2.84 -6.24
C PHE A 66 16.81 -1.66 -6.97
N ASP A 67 16.24 -1.92 -8.13
CA ASP A 67 15.41 -0.93 -8.83
C ASP A 67 14.08 -0.74 -8.10
N TYR A 68 13.74 0.52 -7.84
CA TYR A 68 12.46 0.90 -7.25
C TYR A 68 11.39 1.05 -8.34
N LEU A 69 10.30 0.30 -8.23
CA LEU A 69 9.11 0.41 -9.09
C LEU A 69 7.89 0.91 -8.28
N PRO A 70 7.37 2.13 -8.56
CA PRO A 70 6.14 2.63 -7.94
C PRO A 70 4.90 1.88 -8.45
N GLY A 71 3.74 2.13 -7.82
CA GLY A 71 2.45 1.59 -8.27
C GLY A 71 2.20 0.13 -7.90
N THR A 72 3.00 -0.44 -7.01
CA THR A 72 2.85 -1.82 -6.53
C THR A 72 2.92 -1.85 -5.01
N LEU A 73 1.99 -2.52 -4.33
CA LEU A 73 1.95 -2.64 -2.88
C LEU A 73 1.63 -4.09 -2.52
N GLY A 74 2.69 -4.86 -2.27
CA GLY A 74 2.58 -6.31 -2.14
C GLY A 74 2.64 -7.02 -3.50
N SER A 75 3.23 -8.21 -3.47
CA SER A 75 3.29 -9.19 -4.56
C SER A 75 2.81 -10.52 -4.01
#